data_AF-A0A7S2CML8-F1
#
_entry.id   AF-A0A7S2CML8-F1
#
_cell.length_a   1.000
_cell.length_b   1.000
_cell.length_c   1.000
_cell.angle_alpha   90.00
_cell.angle_beta   90.00
_cell.angle_gamma   90.00
#
_symmetry.space_group_name_H-M   'P 1'
#
loop_
_entity.id
_entity.type
_entity.pdbx_description
1 polymer ?
#
loop_
_entity_poly.entity_id
_entity_poly.type
_entity_poly.pdbx_seq_one_letter_code
_entity_poly.pdbx_strand_id
1 'polypeptide(L)'
;RHDRECMYKLVPCTRSCEMLIERRLMDEHTDGPCANKPVECPFAVIGCKAQCTQGTLTDHLNSACPSHLSHALAALTTQQESIRALQAAGTAAAAMVAEVASLRERVGQLESGAVQQSENLKRAVRQVDGELRVTIKDEVANATSINQRRLNDGLSKLSKSQAAADKESRTAAARQVAAYDKLHKTVDAVAARLAAL
;
A
#
# COMPACT_ATOMS: atom_id res chain seq x y z
N ARG A 1 -94.36 3.16 -0.76
CA ARG A 1 -93.14 3.83 -1.28
C ARG A 1 -92.10 4.05 -0.16
N HIS A 2 -92.49 4.43 1.05
CA HIS A 2 -91.62 4.63 2.22
C HIS A 2 -90.77 3.40 2.63
N ASP A 3 -91.34 2.20 2.60
CA ASP A 3 -90.70 0.96 3.07
C ASP A 3 -89.37 0.58 2.41
N ARG A 4 -89.07 1.12 1.22
CA ARG A 4 -87.82 0.82 0.51
C ARG A 4 -86.66 1.68 1.01
N GLU A 5 -86.94 2.87 1.52
CA GLU A 5 -85.94 3.89 1.91
C GLU A 5 -85.92 4.15 3.42
N CYS A 6 -86.88 3.60 4.18
CA CYS A 6 -86.94 3.78 5.62
C CYS A 6 -85.66 3.30 6.32
N MET A 7 -84.99 4.24 6.99
CA MET A 7 -83.73 4.01 7.71
C MET A 7 -83.90 3.18 9.00
N TYR A 8 -85.09 3.22 9.59
CA TYR A 8 -85.45 2.51 10.82
C TYR A 8 -86.03 1.11 10.54
N LYS A 9 -86.25 0.76 9.26
CA LYS A 9 -86.77 -0.55 8.91
C LYS A 9 -85.72 -1.62 9.19
N LEU A 10 -86.14 -2.66 9.89
CA LEU A 10 -85.38 -3.88 10.06
C LEU A 10 -85.29 -4.63 8.73
N VAL A 11 -84.07 -4.85 8.27
CA VAL A 11 -83.76 -5.60 7.05
C VAL A 11 -82.75 -6.70 7.37
N PRO A 12 -82.77 -7.83 6.65
CA PRO A 12 -81.77 -8.89 6.83
C PRO A 12 -80.35 -8.34 6.65
N CYS A 13 -79.44 -8.81 7.50
CA CYS A 13 -78.01 -8.50 7.37
C CYS A 13 -77.50 -8.83 5.96
N THR A 14 -76.70 -7.93 5.38
CA THR A 14 -76.09 -8.09 4.05
C THR A 14 -75.05 -9.22 4.00
N ARG A 15 -74.54 -9.64 5.17
CA ARG A 15 -73.63 -10.79 5.34
C ARG A 15 -74.36 -12.08 5.72
N SER A 16 -75.68 -12.08 5.69
CA SER A 16 -76.52 -13.26 5.95
C SER A 16 -76.26 -13.92 7.31
N CYS A 17 -75.97 -13.13 8.36
CA CYS A 17 -75.80 -13.64 9.73
C CYS A 17 -77.14 -13.89 10.46
N GLU A 18 -78.24 -14.01 9.71
CA GLU A 18 -79.59 -14.27 10.20
C GLU A 18 -80.23 -13.21 11.12
N MET A 19 -79.51 -12.11 11.43
CA MET A 19 -80.05 -10.99 12.19
C MET A 19 -80.79 -9.97 11.31
N LEU A 20 -81.83 -9.38 11.88
CA LEU A 20 -82.55 -8.24 11.31
C LEU A 20 -82.00 -6.94 11.93
N ILE A 21 -81.47 -6.05 11.08
CA ILE A 21 -80.77 -4.82 11.49
C ILE A 21 -81.50 -3.61 10.91
N GLU A 22 -81.58 -2.52 11.67
CA GLU A 22 -82.06 -1.25 11.11
C GLU A 22 -81.17 -0.84 9.95
N ARG A 23 -81.76 -0.43 8.82
CA ARG A 23 -81.01 -0.08 7.61
C ARG A 23 -79.86 0.90 7.88
N ARG A 24 -80.04 1.88 8.77
CA ARG A 24 -79.00 2.85 9.15
C ARG A 24 -77.85 2.27 9.98
N LEU A 25 -78.06 1.15 10.68
CA LEU A 25 -77.07 0.50 11.54
C LEU A 25 -76.36 -0.67 10.83
N MET A 26 -76.62 -0.90 9.54
CA MET A 26 -76.06 -2.03 8.81
C MET A 26 -74.53 -2.01 8.81
N ASP A 27 -73.92 -0.85 8.54
CA ASP A 27 -72.46 -0.72 8.45
C ASP A 27 -71.81 -0.93 9.83
N GLU A 28 -72.36 -0.30 10.87
CA GLU A 28 -71.92 -0.49 12.26
C GLU A 28 -72.03 -1.96 12.69
N HIS A 29 -73.11 -2.65 12.28
CA HIS A 29 -73.27 -4.07 12.53
C HIS A 29 -72.21 -4.92 11.80
N THR A 30 -72.01 -4.70 10.49
CA THR A 30 -71.09 -5.53 9.68
C THR A 30 -69.62 -5.31 10.03
N ASP A 31 -69.27 -4.12 10.52
CA ASP A 31 -67.91 -3.79 10.94
C ASP A 31 -67.66 -4.10 12.43
N GLY A 32 -68.71 -4.26 13.22
CA GLY A 32 -68.61 -4.55 14.65
C GLY A 32 -69.05 -5.99 14.98
N PRO A 33 -70.29 -6.19 15.45
CA PRO A 33 -70.73 -7.44 16.08
C PRO A 33 -71.17 -8.57 15.12
N CYS A 34 -71.14 -8.37 13.80
CA CYS A 34 -71.62 -9.38 12.85
C CYS A 34 -70.85 -10.70 12.95
N ALA A 35 -71.54 -11.81 13.23
CA ALA A 35 -70.94 -13.14 13.28
C ALA A 35 -70.30 -13.58 11.94
N ASN A 36 -70.82 -13.08 10.82
CA ASN A 36 -70.27 -13.36 9.47
C ASN A 36 -69.25 -12.32 9.00
N LYS A 37 -68.83 -11.41 9.88
CA LYS A 37 -67.71 -10.51 9.57
C LYS A 37 -66.45 -11.35 9.34
N PRO A 38 -65.75 -11.19 8.19
CA PRO A 38 -64.51 -11.91 7.94
C PRO A 38 -63.42 -11.46 8.91
N VAL A 39 -62.69 -12.42 9.46
CA VAL A 39 -61.56 -12.18 10.36
C VAL A 39 -60.41 -13.10 9.97
N GLU A 40 -59.18 -12.62 10.16
CA GLU A 40 -58.00 -13.41 9.89
C GLU A 40 -57.65 -14.28 11.10
N CYS A 41 -57.26 -15.53 10.85
CA CYS A 41 -56.76 -16.39 11.91
C CYS A 41 -55.44 -15.82 12.46
N PRO A 42 -55.25 -15.70 13.79
CA PRO A 42 -53.99 -15.22 14.37
C PRO A 42 -52.75 -16.02 13.96
N PHE A 43 -52.93 -17.28 13.53
CA PHE A 43 -51.85 -18.15 13.05
C PHE A 43 -51.58 -18.03 11.54
N ALA A 44 -52.19 -17.06 10.85
CA ALA A 44 -51.90 -16.79 9.44
C ALA A 44 -50.43 -16.47 9.19
N VAL A 45 -49.79 -15.76 10.14
CA VAL A 45 -48.36 -15.39 10.08
C VAL A 45 -47.41 -16.60 10.08
N ILE A 46 -47.84 -17.75 10.60
CA ILE A 46 -47.07 -19.00 10.58
C ILE A 46 -47.60 -20.01 9.56
N GLY A 47 -48.54 -19.60 8.70
CA GLY A 47 -48.97 -20.39 7.54
C GLY A 47 -50.40 -20.94 7.58
N CYS A 48 -51.24 -20.55 8.55
CA CYS A 48 -52.66 -20.91 8.50
C CYS A 48 -53.37 -20.15 7.35
N LYS A 49 -54.11 -20.86 6.50
CA LYS A 49 -54.82 -20.28 5.34
C LYS A 49 -56.35 -20.32 5.49
N ALA A 50 -56.85 -20.59 6.69
CA ALA A 50 -58.28 -20.69 6.94
C ALA A 50 -58.96 -19.33 6.76
N GLN A 51 -60.09 -19.33 6.04
CA GLN A 51 -60.98 -18.17 6.00
C GLN A 51 -61.97 -18.30 7.16
N CYS A 52 -61.90 -17.38 8.11
CA CYS A 52 -62.72 -17.39 9.31
C CYS A 52 -63.70 -16.21 9.29
N THR A 53 -64.82 -16.38 9.98
CA THR A 53 -65.68 -15.28 10.38
C THR A 53 -65.65 -15.14 11.89
N GLN A 54 -66.09 -14.00 12.41
CA GLN A 54 -66.10 -13.74 13.85
C GLN A 54 -66.85 -14.82 14.65
N GLY A 55 -67.92 -15.40 14.08
CA GLY A 55 -68.69 -16.47 14.70
C GLY A 55 -68.04 -17.86 14.62
N THR A 56 -67.21 -18.14 13.60
CA THR A 56 -66.56 -19.46 13.43
C THR A 56 -65.14 -19.52 13.96
N LEU A 57 -64.54 -18.36 14.30
CA LEU A 57 -63.14 -18.28 14.69
C LEU A 57 -62.82 -19.14 15.90
N THR A 58 -63.66 -19.12 16.94
CA THR A 58 -63.43 -19.91 18.17
C THR A 58 -63.40 -21.42 17.90
N ASP A 59 -64.36 -21.91 17.12
CA ASP A 59 -64.44 -23.34 16.76
C ASP A 59 -63.27 -23.76 15.87
N HIS A 60 -62.86 -22.89 14.94
CA HIS A 60 -61.66 -23.09 14.16
C HIS A 60 -60.41 -23.17 15.06
N LEU A 61 -60.23 -22.23 15.99
CA LEU A 61 -59.06 -22.23 16.89
C LEU A 61 -58.98 -23.50 17.74
N ASN A 62 -60.12 -24.00 18.21
CA ASN A 62 -60.19 -25.24 18.99
C ASN A 62 -59.90 -26.48 18.16
N SER A 63 -60.49 -26.59 16.96
CA SER A 63 -60.34 -27.76 16.08
C SER A 63 -59.00 -27.80 15.34
N ALA A 64 -58.44 -26.64 14.99
CA ALA A 64 -57.17 -26.51 14.28
C ALA A 64 -55.97 -26.34 15.24
N CYS A 65 -56.15 -26.39 16.55
CA CYS A 65 -55.06 -26.28 17.52
C CYS A 65 -53.86 -27.22 17.22
N PRO A 66 -54.06 -28.52 16.87
CA PRO A 66 -52.95 -29.39 16.52
C PRO A 66 -52.17 -28.95 15.27
N SER A 67 -52.85 -28.43 14.24
CA SER A 67 -52.17 -27.94 13.04
C SER A 67 -51.43 -26.64 13.32
N HIS A 68 -52.02 -25.71 14.08
CA HIS A 68 -51.35 -24.49 14.52
C HIS A 68 -50.07 -24.79 15.32
N LEU A 69 -50.11 -25.78 16.22
CA LEU A 69 -48.93 -26.21 16.97
C LEU A 69 -47.86 -26.81 16.04
N SER A 70 -48.26 -27.61 15.05
CA SER A 70 -47.32 -28.16 14.06
C SER A 70 -46.64 -27.06 13.24
N HIS A 71 -47.40 -26.06 12.77
CA HIS A 71 -46.84 -24.89 12.08
C HIS A 71 -45.89 -24.11 12.98
N ALA A 72 -46.25 -23.89 14.25
CA ALA A 72 -45.43 -23.17 15.20
C ALA A 72 -44.11 -23.91 15.47
N LEU A 73 -44.18 -25.23 15.67
CA LEU A 73 -42.98 -26.06 15.86
C LEU A 73 -42.07 -26.03 14.62
N ALA A 74 -42.63 -26.14 13.42
CA ALA A 74 -41.84 -26.07 12.17
C ALA A 74 -41.18 -24.68 11.98
N ALA A 75 -41.89 -23.61 12.32
CA ALA A 75 -41.32 -22.26 12.29
C ALA A 75 -40.18 -22.11 13.31
N LEU A 76 -40.37 -22.62 14.54
CA LEU A 76 -39.36 -22.59 15.59
C LEU A 76 -38.13 -23.41 15.23
N THR A 77 -38.28 -24.60 14.65
CA THR A 77 -37.13 -25.42 14.23
C THR A 77 -36.34 -24.73 13.11
N THR A 78 -37.03 -24.15 12.13
CA THR A 78 -36.40 -23.41 11.02
C THR A 78 -35.65 -22.17 11.54
N GLN A 79 -36.25 -21.42 12.47
CA GLN A 79 -35.60 -20.29 13.12
C GLN A 79 -34.39 -20.75 13.94
N GLN A 80 -34.48 -21.86 14.65
CA GLN A 80 -33.38 -22.40 15.45
C GLN A 80 -32.19 -22.82 14.58
N GLU A 81 -32.44 -23.39 13.40
CA GLU A 81 -31.41 -23.70 12.40
C GLU A 81 -30.76 -22.43 11.85
N SER A 82 -31.56 -21.41 11.53
CA SER A 82 -31.08 -20.11 11.05
C SER A 82 -30.19 -19.42 12.09
N ILE A 83 -30.60 -19.43 13.37
CA ILE A 83 -29.82 -18.89 14.49
C ILE A 83 -28.49 -19.65 14.63
N ARG A 84 -28.50 -20.99 14.57
CA ARG A 84 -27.27 -21.78 14.65
C ARG A 84 -26.31 -21.48 13.50
N ALA A 85 -26.83 -21.34 12.28
CA ALA A 85 -26.03 -20.96 11.11
C ALA A 85 -25.39 -19.58 11.29
N LEU A 86 -26.16 -18.59 11.76
CA LEU A 86 -25.64 -17.25 12.06
C LEU A 86 -24.60 -17.25 13.19
N GLN A 87 -24.82 -18.05 14.24
CA GLN A 87 -23.84 -18.20 15.31
C GLN A 87 -22.53 -18.81 14.80
N ALA A 88 -22.60 -19.86 13.98
CA ALA A 88 -21.42 -20.49 13.37
C ALA A 88 -20.68 -19.53 12.41
N ALA A 89 -21.42 -18.75 11.62
CA ALA A 89 -20.83 -17.71 10.78
C ALA A 89 -20.16 -16.61 11.63
N GLY A 90 -20.78 -16.22 12.75
CA GLY A 90 -20.23 -15.23 13.68
C GLY A 90 -18.94 -15.69 14.35
N THR A 91 -18.87 -16.95 14.78
CA THR A 91 -17.63 -17.51 15.37
C THR A 91 -16.51 -17.62 14.34
N ALA A 92 -16.82 -18.06 13.11
CA ALA A 92 -15.87 -18.07 12.01
C ALA A 92 -15.36 -16.66 11.68
N ALA A 93 -16.25 -15.67 11.60
CA ALA A 93 -15.88 -14.28 11.37
C ALA A 93 -14.99 -13.73 12.49
N ALA A 94 -15.29 -14.03 13.76
CA ALA A 94 -14.44 -13.64 14.89
C ALA A 94 -13.03 -14.25 14.80
N ALA A 95 -12.91 -15.51 14.40
CA ALA A 95 -11.61 -16.15 14.16
C ALA A 95 -10.84 -15.46 13.02
N MET A 96 -11.53 -15.10 11.92
CA MET A 96 -10.91 -14.36 10.82
C MET A 96 -10.43 -12.97 11.25
N VAL A 97 -11.20 -12.26 12.08
CA VAL A 97 -10.80 -10.95 12.63
C VAL A 97 -9.55 -11.07 13.50
N ALA A 98 -9.45 -12.11 14.33
CA ALA A 98 -8.24 -12.37 15.13
C ALA A 98 -7.01 -12.63 14.24
N GLU A 99 -7.16 -13.42 13.18
CA GLU A 99 -6.08 -13.68 12.21
C GLU A 99 -5.64 -12.38 11.51
N VAL A 100 -6.59 -11.57 11.05
CA VAL A 100 -6.28 -10.27 10.42
C VAL A 100 -5.54 -9.34 11.38
N ALA A 101 -5.89 -9.34 12.67
CA ALA A 101 -5.18 -8.56 13.68
C ALA A 101 -3.71 -9.03 13.83
N SER A 102 -3.48 -10.34 13.89
CA SER A 102 -2.12 -10.91 13.93
C SER A 102 -1.30 -10.56 12.68
N LEU A 103 -1.91 -10.67 11.49
CA LEU A 103 -1.26 -10.31 10.24
C LEU A 103 -0.87 -8.83 10.19
N ARG A 104 -1.73 -7.94 10.69
CA ARG A 104 -1.42 -6.50 10.79
C ARG A 104 -0.21 -6.23 11.68
N GLU A 105 -0.10 -6.90 12.82
CA GLU A 105 1.06 -6.77 13.70
C GLU A 105 2.36 -7.22 12.99
N ARG A 106 2.31 -8.38 12.32
CA ARG A 106 3.45 -8.90 11.54
C ARG A 106 3.87 -7.95 10.42
N VAL A 107 2.90 -7.35 9.72
CA VAL A 107 3.19 -6.33 8.69
C VAL A 107 3.88 -5.13 9.31
N GLY A 108 3.40 -4.61 10.45
CA GLY A 108 4.06 -3.49 11.13
C GLY A 108 5.49 -3.80 11.58
N GLN A 109 5.77 -5.03 12.03
CA GLN A 109 7.12 -5.49 12.37
C GLN A 109 8.03 -5.54 11.12
N LEU A 110 7.52 -6.01 9.99
CA LEU A 110 8.28 -6.06 8.73
C LEU A 110 8.57 -4.66 8.19
N GLU A 111 7.59 -3.75 8.23
CA GLU A 111 7.74 -2.37 7.78
C GLU A 111 8.79 -1.62 8.61
N SER A 112 8.69 -1.71 9.95
CA SER A 112 9.69 -1.11 10.84
C SER A 112 11.08 -1.70 10.65
N GLY A 113 11.18 -3.03 10.48
CA GLY A 113 12.44 -3.71 10.16
C GLY A 113 13.05 -3.24 8.84
N ALA A 114 12.25 -3.09 7.79
CA ALA A 114 12.69 -2.61 6.49
C ALA A 114 13.20 -1.16 6.54
N VAL A 115 12.51 -0.27 7.27
CA VAL A 115 12.95 1.11 7.48
C VAL A 115 14.29 1.14 8.20
N GLN A 116 14.44 0.37 9.29
CA GLN A 116 15.69 0.31 10.04
C GLN A 116 16.84 -0.24 9.19
N GLN A 117 16.59 -1.28 8.39
CA GLN A 117 17.58 -1.86 7.49
C GLN A 117 18.01 -0.86 6.42
N SER A 118 17.07 -0.10 5.85
CA SER A 118 17.36 0.95 4.87
C SER A 118 18.26 2.04 5.46
N GLU A 119 17.98 2.51 6.68
CA GLU A 119 18.82 3.51 7.36
C GLU A 119 20.21 2.96 7.70
N ASN A 120 20.30 1.70 8.15
CA ASN A 120 21.57 1.04 8.37
C ASN A 120 22.40 0.96 7.08
N LEU A 121 21.77 0.59 5.97
CA LEU A 121 22.44 0.48 4.67
C LEU A 121 22.90 1.86 4.17
N LYS A 122 22.08 2.90 4.29
CA LYS A 122 22.48 4.28 3.99
C LYS A 122 23.69 4.73 4.81
N ARG A 123 23.72 4.39 6.10
CA ARG A 123 24.86 4.69 6.98
C ARG A 123 26.12 3.97 6.52
N ALA A 124 26.03 2.67 6.23
CA ALA A 124 27.14 1.87 5.74
C ALA A 124 27.70 2.42 4.41
N VAL A 125 26.82 2.81 3.48
CA VAL A 125 27.23 3.43 2.20
C VAL A 125 27.99 4.74 2.44
N ARG A 126 27.50 5.62 3.33
CA ARG A 126 28.20 6.87 3.68
C ARG A 126 29.57 6.61 4.30
N GLN A 127 29.68 5.59 5.14
CA GLN A 127 30.95 5.20 5.75
C GLN A 127 31.95 4.74 4.69
N VAL A 128 31.54 3.83 3.80
CA VAL A 128 32.40 3.33 2.72
C VAL A 128 32.79 4.46 1.75
N ASP A 129 31.88 5.37 1.40
CA ASP A 129 32.21 6.55 0.58
C ASP A 129 33.28 7.43 1.26
N GLY A 130 33.14 7.64 2.57
CA GLY A 130 34.11 8.40 3.37
C GLY A 130 35.48 7.75 3.40
N GLU A 131 35.54 6.45 3.70
CA GLU A 131 36.78 5.65 3.73
C GLU A 131 37.46 5.67 2.35
N LEU A 132 36.70 5.42 1.28
CA LEU A 132 37.21 5.42 -0.09
C LEU A 132 37.79 6.77 -0.49
N ARG A 133 37.14 7.88 -0.14
CA ARG A 133 37.67 9.23 -0.41
C ARG A 133 39.01 9.48 0.29
N VAL A 134 39.16 9.05 1.54
CA VAL A 134 40.41 9.20 2.29
C VAL A 134 41.50 8.37 1.62
N THR A 135 41.24 7.10 1.33
CA THR A 135 42.21 6.22 0.65
C THR A 135 42.66 6.78 -0.70
N ILE A 136 41.71 7.22 -1.55
CA ILE A 136 42.05 7.84 -2.83
C ILE A 136 42.93 9.07 -2.64
N LYS A 137 42.62 9.93 -1.65
CA LYS A 137 43.39 11.15 -1.39
C LYS A 137 44.82 10.82 -0.96
N ASP A 138 44.99 9.82 -0.10
CA ASP A 138 46.30 9.37 0.38
C ASP A 138 47.13 8.72 -0.75
N GLU A 139 46.51 7.89 -1.57
CA GLU A 139 47.16 7.27 -2.74
C GLU A 139 47.62 8.32 -3.75
N VAL A 140 46.76 9.30 -4.06
CA VAL A 140 47.09 10.41 -4.96
C VAL A 140 48.22 11.27 -4.38
N ALA A 141 48.18 11.60 -3.09
CA ALA A 141 49.23 12.39 -2.43
C ALA A 141 50.58 11.64 -2.42
N ASN A 142 50.54 10.33 -2.15
CA ASN A 142 51.72 9.48 -2.17
C ASN A 142 52.31 9.37 -3.59
N ALA A 143 51.48 9.06 -4.59
CA ALA A 143 51.91 8.99 -5.99
C ALA A 143 52.51 10.31 -6.48
N THR A 144 51.88 11.44 -6.13
CA THR A 144 52.39 12.78 -6.44
C THR A 144 53.75 13.03 -5.80
N SER A 145 53.91 12.67 -4.53
CA SER A 145 55.19 12.81 -3.80
C SER A 145 56.31 11.96 -4.42
N ILE A 146 56.01 10.72 -4.82
CA ILE A 146 56.97 9.84 -5.50
C ILE A 146 57.39 10.43 -6.85
N ASN A 147 56.42 10.88 -7.65
CA ASN A 147 56.70 11.49 -8.95
C ASN A 147 57.50 12.78 -8.83
N GLN A 148 57.19 13.64 -7.85
CA GLN A 148 57.94 14.87 -7.59
C GLN A 148 59.40 14.57 -7.24
N ARG A 149 59.68 13.57 -6.41
CA ARG A 149 61.06 13.15 -6.10
C ARG A 149 61.79 12.67 -7.35
N ARG A 150 61.17 11.81 -8.17
CA ARG A 150 61.75 11.32 -9.42
C ARG A 150 62.08 12.46 -10.40
N LEU A 151 61.17 13.44 -10.54
CA LEU A 151 61.39 14.63 -11.35
C LEU A 151 62.57 15.46 -10.84
N ASN A 152 62.63 15.74 -9.53
CA ASN A 152 63.72 16.48 -8.92
C ASN A 152 65.08 15.77 -9.09
N ASP A 153 65.12 14.44 -8.90
CA ASP A 153 66.32 13.64 -9.13
C ASP A 153 66.77 13.69 -10.60
N GLY A 154 65.82 13.60 -11.53
CA GLY A 154 66.06 13.74 -12.97
C GLY A 154 66.63 15.12 -13.33
N LEU A 155 66.02 16.20 -12.82
CA LEU A 155 66.48 17.57 -13.02
C LEU A 155 67.88 17.80 -12.46
N SER A 156 68.19 17.25 -11.28
CA SER A 156 69.53 17.32 -10.67
C SER A 156 70.59 16.63 -11.55
N LYS A 157 70.27 15.45 -12.11
CA LYS A 157 71.16 14.75 -13.05
C LYS A 157 71.37 15.54 -14.33
N LEU A 158 70.30 16.08 -14.93
CA LEU A 158 70.39 16.90 -16.13
C LEU A 158 71.23 18.16 -15.91
N SER A 159 70.98 18.89 -14.81
CA SER A 159 71.77 20.06 -14.41
C SER A 159 73.26 19.76 -14.31
N LYS A 160 73.64 18.63 -13.68
CA LYS A 160 75.04 18.19 -13.60
C LYS A 160 75.62 17.85 -14.98
N SER A 161 74.85 17.15 -15.83
CA SER A 161 75.29 16.81 -17.19
C SER A 161 75.48 18.06 -18.06
N GLN A 162 74.59 19.05 -17.93
CA GLN A 162 74.68 20.30 -18.67
C GLN A 162 75.88 21.13 -18.20
N ALA A 163 76.13 21.21 -16.89
CA ALA A 163 77.34 21.86 -16.37
C ALA A 163 78.63 21.18 -16.85
N ALA A 164 78.63 19.84 -16.97
CA ALA A 164 79.76 19.10 -17.53
C ALA A 164 79.96 19.39 -19.03
N ALA A 165 78.88 19.37 -19.81
CA ALA A 165 78.90 19.69 -21.23
C ALA A 165 79.34 21.15 -21.49
N ASP A 166 78.86 22.10 -20.70
CA ASP A 166 79.27 23.51 -20.77
C ASP A 166 80.76 23.66 -20.44
N LYS A 167 81.26 22.95 -19.43
CA LYS A 167 82.69 22.93 -19.09
C LYS A 167 83.51 22.35 -20.25
N GLU A 168 83.08 21.24 -20.84
CA GLU A 168 83.74 20.62 -21.97
C GLU A 168 83.77 21.54 -23.19
N SER A 169 82.63 22.15 -23.53
CA SER A 169 82.48 23.14 -24.60
C SER A 169 83.41 24.33 -24.40
N ARG A 170 83.48 24.90 -23.18
CA ARG A 170 84.43 25.98 -22.84
C ARG A 170 85.88 25.55 -23.02
N THR A 171 86.24 24.33 -22.59
CA THR A 171 87.61 23.82 -22.78
C THR A 171 87.95 23.55 -24.23
N ALA A 172 86.99 23.08 -25.04
CA ALA A 172 87.15 22.87 -26.47
C ALA A 172 87.33 24.21 -27.21
N ALA A 173 86.50 25.20 -26.88
CA ALA A 173 86.63 26.57 -27.41
C ALA A 173 87.99 27.18 -27.06
N ALA A 174 88.45 27.07 -25.81
CA ALA A 174 89.77 27.55 -25.40
C ALA A 174 90.92 26.87 -26.17
N ARG A 175 90.82 25.56 -26.43
CA ARG A 175 91.79 24.83 -27.28
C ARG A 175 91.78 25.32 -28.72
N GLN A 176 90.61 25.58 -29.30
CA GLN A 176 90.49 26.13 -30.65
C GLN A 176 91.09 27.54 -30.75
N VAL A 177 90.82 28.42 -29.78
CA VAL A 177 91.43 29.76 -29.71
C VAL A 177 92.95 29.65 -29.64
N ALA A 178 93.49 28.79 -28.76
CA ALA A 178 94.93 28.58 -28.65
C ALA A 178 95.55 28.02 -29.95
N ALA A 179 94.86 27.12 -30.65
CA ALA A 179 95.30 26.61 -31.95
C ALA A 179 95.30 27.70 -33.03
N TYR A 180 94.27 28.55 -33.04
CA TYR A 180 94.17 29.69 -33.95
C TYR A 180 95.29 30.71 -33.71
N ASP A 181 95.56 31.06 -32.45
CA ASP A 181 96.68 31.96 -32.08
C ASP A 181 98.03 31.41 -32.55
N LYS A 182 98.24 30.09 -32.40
CA LYS A 182 99.47 29.44 -32.86
C LYS A 182 99.59 29.50 -34.38
N LEU A 183 98.51 29.27 -35.10
CA LEU A 183 98.47 29.39 -36.56
C LEU A 183 98.73 30.84 -36.99
N HIS A 184 98.09 31.82 -36.35
CA HIS A 184 98.29 33.23 -36.64
C HIS A 184 99.76 33.63 -36.50
N LYS A 185 100.42 33.24 -35.40
CA LYS A 185 101.86 33.46 -35.20
C LYS A 185 102.73 32.83 -36.30
N THR A 186 102.36 31.64 -36.78
CA THR A 186 103.09 31.01 -37.89
C THR A 186 102.88 31.73 -39.21
N VAL A 187 101.65 32.20 -39.49
CA VAL A 187 101.34 33.02 -40.66
C VAL A 187 102.12 34.32 -40.62
N ASP A 188 102.15 35.01 -39.47
CA ASP A 188 102.91 36.25 -39.28
C ASP A 188 104.42 36.02 -39.49
N ALA A 189 104.97 34.92 -38.98
CA ALA A 189 106.37 34.56 -39.17
C ALA A 189 106.72 34.25 -40.65
N VAL A 190 105.81 33.58 -41.37
CA VAL A 190 105.97 33.33 -42.82
C VAL A 190 105.83 34.63 -43.61
N ALA A 191 104.87 35.48 -43.28
CA ALA A 191 104.71 36.80 -43.90
C ALA A 191 105.95 37.68 -43.69
N ALA A 192 106.52 37.69 -42.49
CA ALA A 192 107.76 38.41 -42.19
C ALA A 192 108.97 37.87 -43.00
N ARG A 193 109.04 36.55 -43.22
CA ARG A 193 110.06 35.94 -44.09
C ARG A 193 109.88 36.30 -45.56
N LEU A 194 108.64 36.35 -46.05
CA LEU A 194 108.34 36.74 -47.43
C LEU A 194 108.62 38.23 -47.68
N ALA A 195 108.41 39.10 -46.69
CA ALA A 195 108.71 40.53 -46.80
C ALA A 195 110.22 40.86 -46.78
N ALA A 196 111.09 39.89 -46.47
CA ALA A 196 112.55 40.03 -46.43
C ALA A 196 113.26 39.47 -47.69
N LEU A 197 112.48 39.03 -48.69
CA LEU A 197 112.93 38.65 -50.04
C LEU A 197 112.63 39.81 -51.00
#